data_AF-A0A0R3TF08-F1
#
_entry.id   AF-A0A0R3TF08-F1
#
_cell.length_a   1.000
_cell.length_b   1.000
_cell.length_c   1.000
_cell.angle_alpha   90.00
_cell.angle_beta   90.00
_cell.angle_gamma   90.00
#
_symmetry.space_group_name_H-M   'P 1'
#
loop_
_entity.id
_entity.type
_entity.pdbx_description
1 polymer ?
#
loop_
_entity_poly.entity_id
_entity_poly.type
_entity_poly.pdbx_seq_one_letter_code
_entity_poly.pdbx_strand_id
1 'polypeptide(L)'
;MVPYYGEALVLYSAFVLQLVAISSEGWICGRIYSNCFLNEPHPFTSITLALLVIATIFTLIAAILQTICIVKHTERYLLYSKISTFCAAIFGVAGIFYYFDLFFKQYWSQHIAGFVAGITTGLSAYQMTNVFQEVFENCRLRKG
;
A
#
# COMPACT_ATOMS: atom_id res chain seq x y z
N MET A 1 5.15 -23.44 -10.39
CA MET A 1 4.90 -22.44 -9.33
C MET A 1 5.79 -21.24 -9.61
N VAL A 2 5.20 -20.08 -9.91
CA VAL A 2 5.97 -18.86 -10.10
C VAL A 2 6.37 -18.32 -8.72
N PRO A 3 7.65 -18.07 -8.46
CA PRO A 3 8.10 -17.56 -7.17
C PRO A 3 7.61 -16.12 -6.92
N TYR A 4 6.63 -15.91 -6.03
CA TYR A 4 6.12 -14.60 -5.59
C TYR A 4 7.11 -13.80 -4.69
N TYR A 5 8.39 -14.19 -4.66
CA TYR A 5 9.40 -13.59 -3.79
C TYR A 5 9.60 -12.10 -4.09
N GLY A 6 9.50 -11.70 -5.37
CA GLY A 6 9.61 -10.31 -5.78
C GLY A 6 8.49 -9.44 -5.18
N GLU A 7 7.24 -9.93 -5.21
CA GLU A 7 6.10 -9.20 -4.68
C GLU A 7 6.20 -9.00 -3.17
N ALA A 8 6.60 -10.05 -2.44
CA ALA A 8 6.76 -10.00 -0.99
C ALA A 8 7.84 -8.98 -0.59
N LEU A 9 8.99 -8.99 -1.29
CA LEU A 9 10.06 -8.01 -1.08
C LEU A 9 9.59 -6.58 -1.32
N VAL A 10 8.82 -6.35 -2.40
CA VAL A 10 8.25 -5.03 -2.69
C VAL A 10 7.30 -4.60 -1.57
N LEU A 11 6.42 -5.47 -1.08
CA LEU A 11 5.52 -5.15 0.04
C LEU A 11 6.27 -4.83 1.33
N TYR A 12 7.33 -5.56 1.67
CA TYR A 12 8.16 -5.24 2.83
C TYR A 12 8.87 -3.89 2.66
N SER A 13 9.41 -3.61 1.47
CA SER A 13 10.05 -2.31 1.19
C SER A 13 9.05 -1.16 1.30
N ALA A 14 7.84 -1.32 0.76
CA ALA A 14 6.75 -0.37 0.85
C ALA A 14 6.35 -0.14 2.32
N PHE A 15 6.22 -1.21 3.10
CA PHE A 15 5.91 -1.12 4.53
C PHE A 15 6.97 -0.33 5.31
N VAL A 16 8.26 -0.63 5.12
CA VAL A 16 9.36 0.09 5.80
C VAL A 16 9.37 1.56 5.39
N LEU A 17 9.24 1.85 4.10
CA LEU A 17 9.18 3.24 3.62
C LEU A 17 7.97 3.98 4.17
N GLN A 18 6.82 3.32 4.32
CA GLN A 18 5.62 3.90 4.91
C GLN A 18 5.83 4.22 6.40
N LEU A 19 6.50 3.33 7.15
CA LEU A 19 6.88 3.60 8.53
C LEU A 19 7.85 4.79 8.64
N VAL A 20 8.83 4.87 7.76
CA VAL A 20 9.76 6.01 7.70
C VAL A 20 8.99 7.29 7.39
N ALA A 21 8.09 7.26 6.41
CA ALA A 21 7.26 8.41 6.08
C ALA A 21 6.46 8.86 7.31
N ILE A 22 5.76 7.97 8.01
CA ILE A 22 4.93 8.32 9.18
C ILE A 22 5.77 8.81 10.38
N SER A 23 6.94 8.22 10.62
CA SER A 23 7.74 8.51 11.82
C SER A 23 8.69 9.70 11.68
N SER A 24 9.09 10.03 10.46
CA SER A 24 10.09 11.07 10.17
C SER A 24 9.55 12.49 10.32
N GLU A 25 10.48 13.41 10.62
CA GLU A 25 10.25 14.84 10.50
C GLU A 25 10.37 15.22 9.02
N GLY A 26 9.29 15.74 8.47
CA GLY A 26 9.16 16.01 7.03
C GLY A 26 7.71 16.08 6.55
N TRP A 27 6.75 16.20 7.47
CA TRP A 27 5.37 16.60 7.21
C TRP A 27 5.19 18.09 7.50
N ILE A 28 4.04 18.63 7.14
CA ILE A 28 3.59 19.95 7.62
C ILE A 28 3.57 19.91 9.15
N CYS A 29 4.10 20.96 9.80
CA CYS A 29 4.38 20.97 11.26
C CYS A 29 5.42 19.93 11.76
N GLY A 30 6.29 19.41 10.90
CA GLY A 30 7.35 18.47 11.28
C GLY A 30 6.87 17.02 11.25
N ARG A 31 6.03 16.61 12.20
CA ARG A 31 5.53 15.21 12.31
C ARG A 31 4.03 15.11 12.08
N ILE A 32 3.60 14.04 11.41
CA ILE A 32 2.19 13.78 11.07
C ILE A 32 1.30 13.55 12.31
N TYR A 33 1.87 13.19 13.45
CA TYR A 33 1.15 13.00 14.72
C TYR A 33 1.35 14.17 15.68
N SER A 34 1.94 15.28 15.22
CA SER A 34 2.12 16.46 16.05
C SER A 34 0.77 17.15 16.32
N ASN A 35 0.61 17.76 17.50
CA ASN A 35 -0.59 18.55 17.82
C ASN A 35 -0.79 19.70 16.84
N CYS A 36 0.27 20.26 16.27
CA CYS A 36 0.19 21.28 15.23
C CYS A 36 -0.45 20.74 13.96
N PHE A 37 -0.07 19.54 13.51
CA PHE A 37 -0.67 18.89 12.33
C PHE A 37 -2.13 18.45 12.59
N LEU A 38 -2.41 17.91 13.78
CA LEU A 38 -3.75 17.42 14.13
C LEU A 38 -4.76 18.54 14.42
N ASN A 39 -4.28 19.70 14.89
CA ASN A 39 -5.10 20.88 15.16
C ASN A 39 -5.04 21.92 14.04
N GLU A 40 -4.40 21.62 12.91
CA GLU A 40 -4.49 22.49 11.75
C GLU A 40 -5.97 22.65 11.35
N PRO A 41 -6.37 23.83 10.84
CA PRO A 41 -7.76 24.11 10.47
C PRO A 41 -8.27 23.25 9.30
N HIS A 42 -7.43 22.37 8.75
CA HIS A 42 -7.79 21.44 7.70
C HIS A 42 -8.36 20.14 8.30
N PRO A 43 -9.65 19.84 8.12
CA PRO A 43 -10.30 18.66 8.71
C PRO A 43 -9.76 17.32 8.16
N PHE A 44 -8.91 17.36 7.14
CA PHE A 44 -8.41 16.18 6.43
C PHE A 44 -7.08 15.64 6.98
N THR A 45 -6.43 16.35 7.92
CA THR A 45 -5.12 15.96 8.47
C THR A 45 -5.19 14.64 9.25
N SER A 46 -6.17 14.53 10.16
CA SER A 46 -6.43 13.33 10.97
C SER A 46 -6.89 12.14 10.12
N ILE A 47 -7.72 12.40 9.11
CA ILE A 47 -8.20 11.40 8.14
C ILE A 47 -7.01 10.83 7.36
N THR A 48 -6.08 11.69 6.91
CA THR A 48 -4.87 11.26 6.20
C THR A 48 -4.02 10.35 7.04
N LEU A 49 -3.75 10.74 8.30
CA LEU A 49 -2.98 9.89 9.23
C LEU A 49 -3.65 8.52 9.40
N ALA A 50 -4.96 8.50 9.63
CA ALA A 50 -5.71 7.26 9.78
C ALA A 50 -5.62 6.38 8.51
N LEU A 51 -5.81 6.97 7.33
CA LEU A 51 -5.73 6.25 6.05
C LEU A 51 -4.33 5.67 5.80
N LEU A 52 -3.26 6.42 6.07
CA LEU A 52 -1.89 5.94 5.90
C LEU A 52 -1.54 4.84 6.90
N VAL A 53 -2.00 4.94 8.15
CA VAL A 53 -1.83 3.87 9.15
C VAL A 53 -2.58 2.61 8.72
N ILE A 54 -3.82 2.74 8.27
CA ILE A 54 -4.62 1.63 7.74
C ILE A 54 -3.92 0.98 6.54
N ALA A 55 -3.45 1.78 5.58
CA ALA A 55 -2.69 1.29 4.43
C ALA A 55 -1.42 0.53 4.85
N THR A 56 -0.72 1.03 5.86
CA THR A 56 0.48 0.38 6.44
C THR A 56 0.15 -1.00 7.02
N ILE A 57 -0.95 -1.10 7.77
CA ILE A 57 -1.41 -2.36 8.37
C ILE A 57 -1.78 -3.37 7.27
N PHE A 58 -2.56 -2.95 6.27
CA PHE A 58 -2.93 -3.84 5.16
C PHE A 58 -1.72 -4.28 4.32
N THR A 59 -0.72 -3.40 4.14
CA THR A 59 0.53 -3.74 3.43
C THR A 59 1.31 -4.81 4.21
N LEU A 60 1.40 -4.68 5.54
CA LEU A 60 2.06 -5.66 6.40
C LEU A 60 1.33 -7.02 6.38
N ILE A 61 0.00 -7.00 6.49
CA ILE A 61 -0.80 -8.23 6.41
C ILE A 61 -0.58 -8.92 5.06
N ALA A 62 -0.60 -8.16 3.96
CA ALA A 62 -0.34 -8.70 2.62
C ALA A 62 1.05 -9.34 2.52
N ALA A 63 2.08 -8.67 3.05
CA ALA A 63 3.45 -9.17 3.07
C ALA A 63 3.57 -10.47 3.87
N ILE A 64 2.99 -10.52 5.07
CA ILE A 64 2.99 -11.73 5.93
C ILE A 64 2.28 -12.88 5.23
N LEU A 65 1.11 -12.65 4.65
CA LEU A 65 0.35 -13.68 3.94
C LEU A 65 1.14 -14.23 2.74
N GLN A 66 1.83 -13.37 1.98
CA GLN A 66 2.71 -13.81 0.90
C GLN A 66 3.90 -14.62 1.40
N THR A 67 4.54 -14.21 2.49
CA THR A 67 5.62 -14.97 3.11
C THR A 67 5.14 -16.35 3.57
N ILE A 68 3.93 -16.45 4.15
CA ILE A 68 3.33 -17.73 4.54
C ILE A 68 3.10 -18.62 3.32
N CYS A 69 2.60 -18.08 2.20
CA CYS A 69 2.43 -18.83 0.96
C CYS A 69 3.76 -19.41 0.45
N ILE A 70 4.83 -18.60 0.50
CA ILE A 70 6.17 -19.00 0.10
C ILE A 70 6.69 -20.13 0.99
N VAL A 71 6.65 -19.96 2.31
CA VAL A 71 7.21 -20.92 3.28
C VAL A 71 6.43 -22.24 3.30
N LYS A 72 5.10 -22.17 3.21
CA LYS A 72 4.24 -23.36 3.26
C LYS A 72 3.97 -23.98 1.89
N HIS A 73 4.54 -23.42 0.81
CA HIS A 73 4.28 -23.83 -0.57
C HIS A 73 2.78 -24.01 -0.87
N THR A 74 1.96 -23.07 -0.40
CA THR A 74 0.50 -23.12 -0.54
C THR A 74 -0.03 -21.84 -1.16
N GLU A 75 -1.01 -21.96 -2.05
CA GLU A 75 -1.65 -20.82 -2.70
C GLU A 75 -2.93 -20.37 -1.99
N ARG A 76 -3.32 -21.06 -0.91
CA ARG A 76 -4.58 -20.81 -0.20
C ARG A 76 -4.75 -19.37 0.29
N TYR A 77 -3.64 -18.70 0.65
CA TYR A 77 -3.65 -17.33 1.17
C TYR A 77 -3.30 -16.28 0.11
N LEU A 78 -3.03 -16.69 -1.12
CA LEU A 78 -2.56 -15.79 -2.18
C LEU A 78 -3.64 -14.78 -2.57
N LEU A 79 -4.89 -15.23 -2.74
CA LEU A 79 -6.01 -14.35 -3.06
C LEU A 79 -6.25 -13.31 -1.95
N TYR A 80 -6.22 -13.74 -0.69
CA TYR A 80 -6.40 -12.84 0.46
C TYR A 80 -5.29 -11.80 0.55
N SER A 81 -4.04 -12.19 0.24
CA SER A 81 -2.93 -11.22 0.16
C SER A 81 -3.16 -10.19 -0.94
N LYS A 82 -3.53 -10.61 -2.15
CA LYS A 82 -3.80 -9.71 -3.28
C LYS A 82 -4.93 -8.72 -2.97
N ILE A 83 -6.01 -9.17 -2.32
CA ILE A 83 -7.10 -8.31 -1.85
C ILE A 83 -6.58 -7.29 -0.83
N SER A 84 -5.77 -7.74 0.14
CA SER A 84 -5.17 -6.86 1.15
C SER A 84 -4.27 -5.79 0.52
N THR A 85 -3.44 -6.15 -0.48
CA THR A 85 -2.61 -5.20 -1.25
C THR A 85 -3.47 -4.18 -1.97
N PHE A 86 -4.58 -4.61 -2.57
CA PHE A 86 -5.50 -3.71 -3.26
C PHE A 86 -6.18 -2.72 -2.30
N CYS A 87 -6.63 -3.18 -1.13
CA CYS A 87 -7.14 -2.30 -0.08
C CYS A 87 -6.06 -1.30 0.38
N ALA A 88 -4.82 -1.76 0.59
CA ALA A 88 -3.71 -0.88 0.95
C ALA A 88 -3.46 0.21 -0.11
N ALA A 89 -3.54 -0.13 -1.39
CA ALA A 89 -3.40 0.83 -2.49
C ALA A 89 -4.51 1.90 -2.46
N ILE A 90 -5.77 1.51 -2.26
CA ILE A 90 -6.90 2.45 -2.17
C ILE A 90 -6.69 3.43 -1.02
N PHE A 91 -6.40 2.92 0.19
CA PHE A 91 -6.20 3.76 1.36
C PHE A 91 -4.95 4.64 1.25
N GLY A 92 -3.87 4.13 0.66
CA GLY A 92 -2.64 4.88 0.41
C GLY A 92 -2.88 6.06 -0.53
N VAL A 93 -3.51 5.81 -1.69
CA VAL A 93 -3.85 6.86 -2.65
C VAL A 93 -4.83 7.86 -2.05
N ALA A 94 -5.88 7.39 -1.36
CA ALA A 94 -6.85 8.27 -0.71
C ALA A 94 -6.18 9.18 0.34
N GLY A 95 -5.26 8.65 1.15
CA GLY A 95 -4.51 9.42 2.13
C GLY A 95 -3.66 10.53 1.49
N ILE A 96 -3.00 10.24 0.37
CA ILE A 96 -2.19 11.23 -0.35
C ILE A 96 -3.06 12.26 -1.09
N PHE A 97 -4.21 11.84 -1.62
CA PHE A 97 -5.09 12.71 -2.40
C PHE A 97 -5.58 13.93 -1.62
N TYR A 98 -5.88 13.78 -0.33
CA TYR A 98 -6.26 14.91 0.54
C TYR A 98 -5.16 15.96 0.72
N TYR A 99 -3.90 15.62 0.42
CA TYR A 99 -2.74 16.51 0.51
C TYR A 99 -2.15 16.88 -0.85
N PHE A 100 -2.86 16.58 -1.95
CA PHE A 100 -2.34 16.80 -3.30
C PHE A 100 -1.98 18.27 -3.57
N ASP A 101 -2.76 19.21 -3.07
CA ASP A 101 -2.49 20.66 -3.24
C ASP A 101 -1.22 21.14 -2.51
N LEU A 102 -0.83 20.43 -1.44
CA LEU A 102 0.36 20.72 -0.64
C LEU A 102 1.57 19.86 -1.06
N PHE A 103 1.36 18.88 -1.93
CA PHE A 103 2.37 17.95 -2.40
C PHE A 103 3.54 18.65 -3.12
N PHE A 104 3.29 19.82 -3.70
CA PHE A 104 4.32 20.64 -4.35
C PHE A 104 5.17 21.47 -3.38
N LYS A 105 4.82 21.52 -2.09
CA LYS A 105 5.72 22.08 -1.06
C LYS A 105 6.72 20.99 -0.67
N GLN A 106 8.00 21.37 -0.51
CA GLN A 106 9.14 20.46 -0.31
C GLN A 106 9.14 19.76 1.07
N TYR A 107 8.16 18.89 1.29
CA TYR A 107 8.06 18.03 2.47
C TYR A 107 8.47 16.61 2.09
N TRP A 108 9.65 16.18 2.55
CA TRP A 108 10.26 14.90 2.17
C TRP A 108 9.39 13.69 2.54
N SER A 109 8.74 13.68 3.71
CA SER A 109 7.93 12.55 4.14
C SER A 109 6.65 12.39 3.30
N GLN A 110 6.09 13.49 2.80
CA GLN A 110 4.95 13.46 1.89
C GLN A 110 5.32 12.84 0.55
N HIS A 111 6.51 13.16 0.01
CA HIS A 111 7.01 12.58 -1.24
C HIS A 111 7.26 11.08 -1.09
N ILE A 112 7.85 10.64 0.02
CA ILE A 112 8.04 9.22 0.31
C ILE A 112 6.69 8.51 0.38
N ALA A 113 5.72 9.05 1.11
CA ALA A 113 4.39 8.46 1.22
C ALA A 113 3.67 8.37 -0.14
N GLY A 114 3.81 9.40 -0.99
CA GLY A 114 3.29 9.40 -2.36
C GLY A 114 3.96 8.35 -3.24
N PHE A 115 5.28 8.23 -3.15
CA PHE A 115 6.04 7.21 -3.88
C PHE A 115 5.65 5.80 -3.46
N VAL A 116 5.49 5.56 -2.14
CA VAL A 116 5.03 4.28 -1.62
C VAL A 116 3.64 3.97 -2.15
N ALA A 117 2.69 4.91 -2.05
CA ALA A 117 1.34 4.72 -2.61
C ALA A 117 1.39 4.34 -4.10
N GLY A 118 2.26 4.97 -4.89
CA GLY A 118 2.48 4.61 -6.28
C GLY A 118 3.00 3.19 -6.48
N ILE A 119 3.97 2.75 -5.68
CA ILE A 119 4.48 1.36 -5.70
C ILE A 119 3.36 0.38 -5.34
N THR A 120 2.62 0.62 -4.26
CA THR A 120 1.54 -0.28 -3.82
C THR A 120 0.43 -0.36 -4.86
N THR A 121 0.08 0.76 -5.49
CA THR A 121 -0.88 0.79 -6.59
C THR A 121 -0.38 0.02 -7.80
N GLY A 122 0.86 0.23 -8.23
CA GLY A 122 1.45 -0.49 -9.37
C GLY A 122 1.51 -2.00 -9.11
N LEU A 123 1.89 -2.41 -7.91
CA LEU A 123 1.90 -3.81 -7.51
C LEU A 123 0.48 -4.39 -7.46
N SER A 124 -0.49 -3.67 -6.91
CA SER A 124 -1.88 -4.12 -6.86
C SER A 124 -2.48 -4.31 -8.25
N ALA A 125 -2.15 -3.41 -9.20
CA ALA A 125 -2.60 -3.50 -10.58
C ALA A 125 -2.01 -4.75 -11.26
N TYR A 126 -0.69 -4.96 -11.11
CA TYR A 126 -0.01 -6.16 -11.61
C TYR A 126 -0.64 -7.46 -11.05
N GLN A 127 -0.85 -7.51 -9.72
CA GLN A 127 -1.47 -8.67 -9.06
C GLN A 127 -2.88 -8.95 -9.56
N MET A 128 -3.68 -7.91 -9.75
CA MET A 128 -5.05 -8.03 -10.27
C MET A 128 -5.06 -8.51 -11.71
N THR A 129 -4.20 -7.97 -12.58
CA THR A 129 -4.08 -8.42 -13.97
C THR A 129 -3.75 -9.92 -14.04
N ASN A 130 -2.85 -10.41 -13.20
CA ASN A 130 -2.52 -11.84 -13.14
C ASN A 130 -3.74 -12.69 -12.74
N VAL A 131 -4.53 -12.26 -11.76
CA VAL A 131 -5.77 -12.96 -11.37
C VAL A 131 -6.77 -12.98 -12.52
N PHE A 132 -6.95 -11.86 -13.22
CA PHE A 132 -7.87 -11.81 -14.36
C PHE A 132 -7.43 -12.72 -15.51
N GLN A 133 -6.13 -12.81 -15.78
CA GLN A 133 -5.59 -13.72 -16.79
C GLN A 133 -5.85 -15.18 -16.44
N GLU A 134 -5.58 -15.60 -15.20
CA GLU A 134 -5.86 -16.97 -14.73
C GLU A 134 -7.35 -17.33 -14.85
N VAL A 135 -8.25 -16.40 -14.50
CA VAL A 135 -9.70 -16.60 -14.63
C VAL A 135 -10.12 -16.71 -16.10
N PHE A 136 -9.53 -15.90 -16.97
CA PHE A 136 -9.84 -15.91 -18.40
C PHE A 136 -9.38 -17.20 -19.09
N GLU A 137 -8.16 -17.66 -18.79
CA GLU A 137 -7.63 -18.92 -19.32
C GLU A 137 -8.46 -20.12 -18.87
N ASN A 138 -8.85 -20.18 -17.59
CA ASN A 138 -9.73 -21.23 -17.09
C ASN A 138 -11.11 -21.23 -17.76
N CYS A 139 -11.68 -20.05 -18.02
CA CYS A 139 -12.94 -19.93 -18.75
C CYS A 139 -12.81 -20.40 -20.21
N ARG A 140 -11.67 -20.14 -20.85
CA ARG A 140 -11.40 -20.58 -22.23
C ARG A 140 -11.27 -22.10 -22.32
N LEU A 141 -10.52 -22.71 -21.40
CA LEU A 141 -10.33 -24.18 -21.35
C LEU A 141 -11.64 -24.92 -21.08
N ARG A 142 -12.59 -24.33 -20.34
CA ARG A 142 -13.90 -24.95 -20.07
C ARG A 142 -14.85 -24.90 -21.29
N LYS A 143 -14.57 -24.05 -22.28
CA LYS A 143 -15.40 -23.87 -23.48
C LYS A 143 -14.90 -24.62 -24.72
N GLY A 144 -13.68 -25.17 -24.69
CA GLY A 144 -13.09 -25.99 -25.76
C GLY A 144 -13.13 -27.46 -25.40
#